data_AF-A0AAP3EQN8-F1
#
_entry.id   AF-A0AAP3EQN8-F1
#
_cell.length_a   1.000
_cell.length_b   1.000
_cell.length_c   1.000
_cell.angle_alpha   90.00
_cell.angle_beta   90.00
_cell.angle_gamma   90.00
#
_symmetry.space_group_name_H-M   'P 1'
#
loop_
_entity.id
_entity.type
_entity.pdbx_description
1 polymer ?
#
loop_
_entity_poly.entity_id
_entity_poly.type
_entity_poly.pdbx_seq_one_letter_code
_entity_poly.pdbx_strand_id
1 'polypeptide(L)' 'EGLKLGNFNEHQIDLFGDAYEFLISNYAANAGKSGGEFFTPQHVSKLIAQLAMHGQTHVNKIYDPAAGSGSLLLQAKKHF' A
#
# COMPACT_ATOMS: atom_id res chain seq x y z
N GLU A 1 -3.51 -11.77 10.01
CA GLU A 1 -4.86 -12.12 9.52
C GLU A 1 -4.75 -12.56 8.07
N GLY A 2 -5.53 -13.55 7.63
CA GLY A 2 -5.52 -14.03 6.25
C GLY A 2 -6.43 -13.21 5.32
N LEU A 3 -6.12 -13.19 4.02
CA LEU A 3 -6.98 -12.56 3.00
C LEU A 3 -8.33 -13.28 2.94
N LYS A 4 -9.43 -12.52 3.07
CA LYS A 4 -10.80 -13.03 2.90
C LYS A 4 -11.15 -13.04 1.42
N LEU A 5 -11.03 -14.21 0.79
CA LEU A 5 -11.08 -14.35 -0.68
C LEU A 5 -12.48 -14.60 -1.29
N GLY A 6 -13.58 -14.46 -0.53
CA GLY A 6 -14.97 -14.38 -1.04
C GLY A 6 -15.36 -15.24 -2.26
N ASN A 7 -16.33 -14.77 -3.06
CA ASN A 7 -16.78 -15.43 -4.29
C ASN A 7 -16.16 -14.72 -5.51
N PHE A 8 -15.58 -15.45 -6.46
CA PHE A 8 -14.70 -14.89 -7.51
C PHE A 8 -15.32 -13.76 -8.36
N ASN A 9 -16.63 -13.84 -8.60
CA ASN A 9 -17.38 -12.88 -9.42
C ASN A 9 -17.74 -11.58 -8.67
N GLU A 10 -17.52 -11.51 -7.36
CA GLU A 10 -17.79 -10.31 -6.54
C GLU A 10 -16.53 -9.46 -6.33
N HIS A 11 -15.36 -9.93 -6.79
CA HIS A 11 -14.10 -9.27 -6.54
C HIS A 11 -13.93 -8.02 -7.39
N GLN A 12 -14.12 -6.87 -6.75
CA GLN A 12 -13.62 -5.60 -7.23
C GLN A 12 -12.09 -5.63 -7.33
N ILE A 13 -11.54 -4.78 -8.20
CA ILE A 13 -10.10 -4.60 -8.46
C ILE A 13 -9.27 -4.53 -7.16
N ASP A 14 -9.85 -4.02 -6.06
CA ASP A 14 -9.20 -3.90 -4.75
C ASP A 14 -8.71 -5.22 -4.15
N LEU A 15 -9.45 -6.34 -4.27
CA LEU A 15 -9.00 -7.59 -3.64
C LEU A 15 -7.71 -8.13 -4.27
N PHE A 16 -7.59 -8.04 -5.60
CA PHE A 16 -6.38 -8.46 -6.30
C PHE A 16 -5.20 -7.53 -5.97
N GLY A 17 -5.47 -6.23 -5.78
CA GLY A 17 -4.48 -5.27 -5.28
C GLY A 17 -3.98 -5.62 -3.88
N ASP A 18 -4.90 -5.96 -2.96
CA ASP A 18 -4.55 -6.37 -1.60
C ASP A 18 -3.76 -7.69 -1.58
N ALA A 19 -4.11 -8.64 -2.44
CA ALA A 19 -3.35 -9.88 -2.62
C ALA A 19 -1.92 -9.60 -3.12
N TYR A 20 -1.75 -8.65 -4.05
CA TYR A 20 -0.44 -8.23 -4.52
C TYR A 20 0.39 -7.56 -3.42
N GLU A 21 -0.19 -6.63 -2.65
CA GLU A 21 0.50 -6.00 -1.51
C GLU A 21 0.91 -7.03 -0.45
N PHE A 22 0.08 -8.05 -0.20
CA PHE A 22 0.41 -9.15 0.71
C PHE A 22 1.61 -9.97 0.23
N LEU A 23 1.65 -10.32 -1.06
CA LEU A 23 2.77 -11.05 -1.65
C LEU A 23 4.07 -10.24 -1.61
N ILE A 24 4.02 -8.95 -1.95
CA ILE A 24 5.17 -8.04 -1.86
C ILE A 24 5.65 -7.87 -0.41
N SER A 25 4.73 -7.77 0.55
CA SER A 25 5.08 -7.71 1.98
C SER A 25 5.83 -8.96 2.43
N ASN A 26 5.36 -10.15 2.03
CA ASN A 26 6.03 -11.41 2.33
C ASN A 26 7.40 -11.53 1.64
N TYR A 27 7.52 -11.03 0.41
CA TYR A 27 8.80 -10.98 -0.29
C TYR A 27 9.78 -10.07 0.45
N ALA A 28 9.38 -8.84 0.79
CA ALA A 28 10.21 -7.87 1.50
C ALA A 28 10.66 -8.38 2.88
N ALA A 29 9.78 -9.06 3.62
CA ALA A 29 10.11 -9.65 4.92
C ALA A 29 11.15 -10.78 4.82
N ASN A 30 11.14 -11.54 3.72
CA ASN A 30 12.02 -12.70 3.51
C ASN A 30 13.31 -12.39 2.71
N ALA A 31 13.34 -11.28 1.97
CA ALA A 31 14.45 -10.93 1.07
C ALA A 31 15.69 -10.34 1.76
N GLY A 32 15.66 -10.13 3.08
CA GLY A 32 16.75 -9.46 3.80
C GLY A 32 17.01 -8.04 3.24
N LYS A 33 18.28 -7.63 3.14
CA LYS A 33 18.65 -6.27 2.66
C LYS A 33 18.22 -5.98 1.22
N SER A 34 18.21 -6.96 0.32
CA SER A 34 18.08 -6.70 -1.11
C SER A 34 16.65 -6.42 -1.60
N GLY A 35 15.62 -6.88 -0.87
CA GLY A 35 14.21 -6.67 -1.24
C GLY A 35 13.40 -5.81 -0.26
N GLY A 36 13.84 -5.72 0.99
CA GLY A 36 13.14 -4.93 2.02
C GLY A 36 13.38 -3.43 1.95
N GLU A 37 14.51 -2.98 1.40
CA GLU A 37 14.89 -1.55 1.33
C GLU A 37 13.91 -0.69 0.53
N PHE A 38 13.13 -1.31 -0.37
CA PHE A 38 12.21 -0.63 -1.28
C PHE A 38 10.73 -0.75 -0.86
N PHE A 39 10.44 -1.38 0.29
CA PHE A 39 9.07 -1.61 0.76
C PHE A 39 8.78 -0.84 2.05
N THR A 40 7.68 -0.07 2.05
CA THR A 40 7.16 0.57 3.27
C THR A 40 5.99 -0.24 3.84
N PRO A 41 6.07 -0.73 5.10
CA PRO A 41 4.96 -1.46 5.72
C PRO A 41 3.62 -0.71 5.68
N GLN A 42 2.51 -1.42 5.48
CA GLN A 42 1.18 -0.81 5.31
C GLN A 42 0.79 0.14 6.45
N HIS A 43 1.03 -0.23 7.71
CA HIS A 43 0.67 0.61 8.86
C HIS A 43 1.47 1.92 8.90
N VAL A 44 2.74 1.89 8.49
CA VAL A 44 3.58 3.10 8.35
C VAL A 44 3.06 3.94 7.19
N SER A 45 2.75 3.31 6.06
CA SER A 45 2.22 3.99 4.87
C SER A 45 0.91 4.72 5.16
N LYS A 46 -0.02 4.06 5.87
CA LYS A 46 -1.28 4.66 6.31
C LYS A 46 -1.05 5.87 7.21
N LEU A 47 -0.16 5.76 8.19
CA LEU A 47 0.13 6.87 9.09
C LEU A 47 0.70 8.07 8.32
N ILE A 48 1.69 7.85 7.44
CA ILE A 48 2.29 8.90 6.62
C ILE A 48 1.24 9.56 5.72
N ALA A 49 0.38 8.75 5.07
CA ALA A 49 -0.73 9.25 4.26
C ALA A 49 -1.67 10.16 5.07
N GLN A 50 -2.10 9.70 6.25
CA GLN A 50 -2.99 10.49 7.12
C GLN A 50 -2.34 11.80 7.60
N LEU A 51 -1.04 11.77 7.90
CA LEU A 51 -0.28 12.96 8.29
C LEU A 51 -0.11 13.95 7.13
N ALA A 52 0.29 13.46 5.96
CA ALA A 52 0.52 14.28 4.77
C ALA A 52 -0.75 14.99 4.29
N MET A 53 -1.90 14.37 4.52
CA MET A 53 -3.20 14.85 4.06
C MET A 53 -4.03 15.50 5.18
N HIS A 54 -3.48 15.63 6.39
CA HIS A 54 -4.19 16.19 7.53
C HIS A 54 -4.65 17.62 7.25
N GLY A 55 -5.94 17.88 7.45
CA GLY A 55 -6.54 19.20 7.25
C GLY A 55 -6.73 19.60 5.77
N GLN A 56 -6.37 18.74 4.81
CA GLN A 56 -6.66 18.98 3.40
C GLN A 56 -8.05 18.48 3.04
N THR A 57 -8.83 19.32 2.37
CA THR A 57 -10.17 18.98 1.85
C THR A 57 -10.13 18.52 0.38
N HIS A 58 -9.01 18.75 -0.30
CA HIS A 58 -8.79 18.35 -1.69
C HIS A 58 -7.29 18.15 -1.95
N VAL A 59 -6.94 17.05 -2.61
CA VAL A 59 -5.57 16.72 -3.03
C VAL A 59 -5.57 16.54 -4.55
N ASN A 60 -4.77 17.34 -5.25
CA ASN A 60 -4.64 17.28 -6.71
C ASN A 60 -3.56 16.28 -7.16
N LYS A 61 -2.43 16.25 -6.46
CA LYS A 61 -1.27 15.40 -6.80
C LYS A 61 -0.53 14.97 -5.54
N ILE A 62 -0.01 13.75 -5.57
CA ILE A 62 0.89 13.20 -4.55
C ILE A 62 2.18 12.81 -5.26
N TYR A 63 3.33 13.18 -4.68
CA TYR A 63 4.65 12.92 -5.25
C TYR A 63 5.54 12.20 -4.24
N ASP A 64 6.14 11.10 -4.68
CA ASP A 64 7.13 10.32 -3.93
C ASP A 64 8.35 10.08 -4.84
N PRO A 65 9.50 10.75 -4.58
CA PRO A 65 10.70 10.63 -5.41
C PRO A 65 11.42 9.27 -5.25
N ALA A 66 11.04 8.45 -4.26
CA ALA A 66 11.67 7.19 -3.94
C ALA A 66 10.61 6.12 -3.66
N ALA A 67 9.57 6.07 -4.50
CA ALA A 67 8.35 5.31 -4.26
C ALA A 67 8.52 3.80 -4.05
N GLY A 68 9.68 3.21 -4.43
CA GLY A 68 9.97 1.80 -4.22
C GLY A 68 8.87 0.90 -4.78
N SER A 69 8.22 0.12 -3.92
CA SER A 69 7.08 -0.74 -4.26
C SER A 69 5.80 0.00 -4.69
N GLY A 70 5.74 1.34 -4.54
CA GLY A 70 4.57 2.17 -4.81
C GLY A 70 3.47 2.04 -3.75
N SER A 71 3.64 1.20 -2.74
CA SER A 71 2.63 0.87 -1.73
C SER A 71 2.20 2.11 -0.93
N LEU A 72 3.12 3.02 -0.62
CA LEU A 72 2.78 4.26 0.08
C LEU A 72 1.77 5.12 -0.69
N LEU A 73 1.99 5.31 -1.99
CA LEU A 73 1.09 6.10 -2.85
C LEU A 73 -0.29 5.43 -3.02
N LEU A 74 -0.32 4.09 -3.09
CA LEU A 74 -1.57 3.34 -3.12
C LEU A 74 -2.37 3.52 -1.83
N GLN A 75 -1.70 3.47 -0.67
CA GLN A 75 -2.34 3.72 0.62
C GLN A 75 -2.82 5.17 0.74
N ALA A 76 -2.08 6.13 0.20
CA ALA A 76 -2.53 7.52 0.17
C ALA A 76 -3.82 7.68 -0.64
N LYS A 77 -3.93 7.03 -1.81
CA LYS A 77 -5.17 7.03 -2.60
C LYS A 77 -6.33 6.28 -1.92
N LYS A 78 -6.08 5.22 -1.16
CA LYS A 78 -7.14 4.48 -0.45
C LYS A 78 -7.73 5.28 0.72
N HIS A 79 -6.96 6.18 1.30
CA HIS A 79 -7.35 6.94 2.49
C HIS A 79 -7.80 8.38 2.21
N PHE A 80 -7.87 8.76 0.93
CA PHE A 80 -8.34 10.06 0.46
C PHE A 80 -9.41 9.88 -0.62
#